data_AF-A0A8T1MXP8-F1
#
_entry.id   AF-A0A8T1MXP8-F1
#
_cell.length_a   1.000
_cell.length_b   1.000
_cell.length_c   1.000
_cell.angle_alpha   90.00
_cell.angle_beta   90.00
_cell.angle_gamma   90.00
#
_symmetry.space_group_name_H-M   'P 1'
#
loop_
_entity.id
_entity.type
_entity.pdbx_description
1 polymer ?
#
loop_
_entity_poly.entity_id
_entity_poly.type
_entity_poly.pdbx_seq_one_letter_code
_entity_poly.pdbx_strand_id
1 'polypeptide(L)'
;MSFVLGRRDEVLSKTVLDRFGASFDCSSIVSLTPDDLQFAVASRDAVYFYQSDGRGPCLATDGNKLALSVFKQYLVLVKGPPGLYLSHTGLLSTADNLPLESSVTLTIHDQQNKFIAGEFSIQGVLSMFIEWDGIYLLCLERNAEGALRHTLIGLTEKSTHAKLEMLFSKKNFQMAIDIAKSQHFEQEELARIFGSYADHLYKQKDYDGAIKEYVKTIGILEASFVIQRFLEGGHVTQLACYLEALNAANLASSDHLILLLNCYARLQDKTRINDFLQKPINPQMNVPAALHVLRQANFPDAALRLAQLSGRFADRIGILIEDMDNCGAALEDIAQFPFDEALRAICNYGHILMDRLPTETLQLLDKLCSQPDASRINVHHFLKVFINNRLGLMQFLERYITTSGTTVKVGGVVDALLELLLYEINRLRETQAGSKDSAHERLSQLALRLLRDDKLPYDEKKALLLCHRRAFFDGCIYLWEKQH
;
A
#
# COMPACT_ATOMS: atom_id res chain seq x y z
N MET A 1 30.10 -43.94 -25.44
CA MET A 1 31.12 -43.26 -26.28
C MET A 1 30.39 -42.22 -27.13
N SER A 2 31.01 -41.06 -27.36
CA SER A 2 30.50 -40.01 -28.25
C SER A 2 31.28 -40.04 -29.56
N PHE A 3 30.60 -39.89 -30.68
CA PHE A 3 31.19 -39.86 -32.02
C PHE A 3 30.68 -38.62 -32.77
N VAL A 4 31.58 -37.86 -33.37
CA VAL A 4 31.21 -36.81 -34.33
C VAL A 4 31.39 -37.38 -35.72
N LEU A 5 30.31 -37.42 -36.51
CA LEU A 5 30.31 -37.94 -37.87
C LEU A 5 30.46 -36.80 -38.88
N GLY A 6 31.27 -37.01 -39.91
CA GLY A 6 31.46 -36.13 -41.05
C GLY A 6 30.53 -36.46 -42.22
N ARG A 7 30.82 -35.92 -43.41
CA ARG A 7 30.07 -36.29 -44.62
C ARG A 7 30.33 -37.78 -44.94
N ARG A 8 29.27 -38.55 -45.19
CA ARG A 8 29.29 -40.01 -45.46
C ARG A 8 29.58 -40.90 -44.24
N ASP A 9 29.15 -40.50 -43.04
CA ASP A 9 29.25 -41.29 -41.79
C ASP A 9 30.69 -41.63 -41.35
N GLU A 10 31.69 -40.90 -41.86
CA GLU A 10 33.07 -41.02 -41.41
C GLU A 10 33.24 -40.44 -40.01
N VAL A 11 33.87 -41.17 -39.09
CA VAL A 11 34.09 -40.71 -37.70
C VAL A 11 35.20 -39.67 -37.66
N LEU A 12 34.84 -38.40 -37.42
CA LEU A 12 35.77 -37.27 -37.29
C LEU A 12 36.43 -37.20 -35.91
N SER A 13 35.68 -37.50 -34.85
CA SER A 13 36.21 -37.55 -33.50
C SER A 13 35.51 -38.62 -32.67
N LYS A 14 36.25 -39.20 -31.72
CA LYS A 14 35.78 -40.23 -30.80
C LYS A 14 36.16 -39.83 -29.38
N THR A 15 35.16 -39.73 -28.51
CA THR A 15 35.34 -39.35 -27.11
C THR A 15 34.77 -40.43 -26.21
N VAL A 16 35.58 -40.98 -25.30
CA VAL A 16 35.10 -41.95 -24.31
C VAL A 16 34.51 -41.17 -23.15
N LEU A 17 33.17 -41.14 -23.06
CA LEU A 17 32.45 -40.42 -22.00
C LEU A 17 32.52 -41.15 -20.65
N ASP A 18 32.44 -42.48 -20.67
CA ASP A 18 32.58 -43.33 -19.47
C ASP A 18 32.94 -44.76 -19.87
N ARG A 19 33.37 -45.57 -18.89
CA ARG A 19 33.73 -47.00 -19.01
C ARG A 19 32.71 -47.94 -18.37
N PHE A 20 31.71 -47.41 -17.65
CA PHE A 20 30.63 -48.22 -17.09
C PHE A 20 29.59 -48.59 -18.16
N GLY A 21 29.14 -49.84 -18.14
CA GLY A 21 28.03 -50.32 -18.95
C GLY A 21 26.72 -50.40 -18.15
N ALA A 22 25.63 -50.71 -18.82
CA ALA A 22 24.33 -50.97 -18.20
C ALA A 22 23.80 -52.36 -18.59
N SER A 23 22.89 -52.87 -17.76
CA SER A 23 22.12 -54.08 -18.06
C SER A 23 21.18 -53.83 -19.25
N PHE A 24 20.59 -54.92 -19.78
CA PHE A 24 19.57 -54.83 -20.81
C PHE A 24 18.40 -53.92 -20.36
N ASP A 25 17.82 -53.17 -21.28
CA ASP A 25 16.75 -52.17 -21.06
C ASP A 25 17.04 -51.06 -20.04
N CYS A 26 18.29 -50.90 -19.57
CA CYS A 26 18.68 -49.88 -18.59
C CYS A 26 19.26 -48.60 -19.24
N SER A 27 18.93 -48.31 -20.49
CA SER A 27 19.34 -47.08 -21.17
C SER A 27 18.21 -46.49 -21.99
N SER A 28 18.05 -45.17 -21.95
CA SER A 28 17.01 -44.46 -22.70
C SER A 28 17.46 -43.06 -23.12
N ILE A 29 16.81 -42.50 -24.14
CA ILE A 29 17.02 -41.11 -24.54
C ILE A 29 15.98 -40.25 -23.83
N VAL A 30 16.46 -39.26 -23.08
CA VAL A 30 15.66 -38.29 -22.34
C VAL A 30 15.71 -36.96 -23.08
N SER A 31 14.56 -36.38 -23.38
CA SER A 31 14.45 -35.05 -23.98
C SER A 31 13.69 -34.16 -23.01
N LEU A 32 14.39 -33.21 -22.38
CA LEU A 32 13.75 -32.20 -21.52
C LEU A 32 13.27 -31.01 -22.35
N THR A 33 13.98 -30.71 -23.43
CA THR A 33 13.62 -29.78 -24.50
C THR A 33 13.97 -30.42 -25.84
N PRO A 34 13.38 -29.98 -26.96
CA PRO A 34 13.67 -30.53 -28.29
C PRO A 34 15.16 -30.49 -28.64
N ASP A 35 15.89 -29.52 -28.09
CA ASP A 35 17.30 -29.24 -28.41
C ASP A 35 18.29 -29.84 -27.39
N ASP A 36 17.82 -30.34 -26.24
CA ASP A 36 18.66 -30.96 -25.21
C ASP A 36 18.31 -32.45 -25.03
N LEU A 37 18.89 -33.26 -25.93
CA LEU A 37 18.83 -34.72 -25.89
C LEU A 37 19.93 -35.25 -24.98
N GLN A 38 19.52 -35.90 -23.89
CA GLN A 38 20.41 -36.52 -22.93
C GLN A 38 20.26 -38.05 -23.02
N PHE A 39 21.38 -38.75 -23.12
CA PHE A 39 21.39 -40.21 -23.04
C PHE A 39 21.50 -40.64 -21.57
N ALA A 40 20.44 -41.28 -21.06
CA ALA A 40 20.36 -41.74 -19.68
C ALA A 40 20.72 -43.22 -19.57
N VAL A 41 21.58 -43.55 -18.60
CA VAL A 41 22.08 -44.91 -18.37
C VAL A 41 21.93 -45.25 -16.89
N ALA A 42 21.13 -46.26 -16.57
CA ALA A 42 20.89 -46.71 -15.22
C ALA A 42 21.93 -47.75 -14.80
N SER A 43 22.70 -47.41 -13.76
CA SER A 43 23.63 -48.28 -13.05
C SER A 43 23.07 -48.64 -11.66
N ARG A 44 23.79 -49.49 -10.92
CA ARG A 44 23.38 -49.97 -9.57
C ARG A 44 23.32 -48.86 -8.52
N ASP A 45 24.12 -47.83 -8.70
CA ASP A 45 24.37 -46.71 -7.79
C ASP A 45 23.61 -45.44 -8.21
N ALA A 46 23.51 -45.18 -9.51
CA ALA A 46 22.85 -43.99 -10.03
C ALA A 46 22.36 -44.15 -11.46
N VAL A 47 21.50 -43.22 -11.88
CA VAL A 47 21.22 -42.97 -13.30
C VAL A 47 22.12 -41.83 -13.77
N TYR A 48 22.93 -42.11 -14.78
CA TYR A 48 23.90 -41.18 -15.37
C TYR A 48 23.35 -40.58 -16.65
N PHE A 49 23.42 -39.25 -16.78
CA PHE A 49 23.01 -38.54 -17.99
C PHE A 49 24.25 -38.11 -18.79
N TYR A 50 24.22 -38.30 -20.09
CA TYR A 50 25.31 -37.98 -21.01
C TYR A 50 24.82 -37.08 -22.13
N GLN A 51 25.64 -36.09 -22.49
CA GLN A 51 25.45 -35.21 -23.64
C GLN A 51 26.58 -35.47 -24.66
N SER A 52 26.49 -34.84 -25.85
CA SER A 52 27.54 -34.91 -26.88
C SER A 52 28.92 -34.53 -26.34
N ASP A 53 28.94 -33.58 -25.42
CA ASP A 53 30.14 -32.88 -24.95
C ASP A 53 30.74 -33.50 -23.68
N GLY A 54 29.97 -34.33 -22.95
CA GLY A 54 30.41 -34.84 -21.66
C GLY A 54 29.35 -35.56 -20.84
N ARG A 55 29.77 -35.95 -19.63
CA ARG A 55 28.89 -36.50 -18.59
C ARG A 55 28.18 -35.35 -17.87
N GLY A 56 26.87 -35.40 -17.83
CA GLY A 56 25.99 -34.45 -17.14
C GLY A 56 25.75 -34.82 -15.67
N PRO A 57 24.70 -34.25 -15.04
CA PRO A 57 24.32 -34.60 -13.67
C PRO A 57 23.96 -36.09 -13.56
N CYS A 58 23.85 -36.61 -12.33
CA CYS A 58 23.38 -37.97 -12.08
C CYS A 58 22.27 -37.98 -11.02
N LEU A 59 21.33 -38.91 -11.17
CA LEU A 59 20.30 -39.18 -10.18
C LEU A 59 20.77 -40.33 -9.29
N ALA A 60 21.22 -40.00 -8.08
CA ALA A 60 21.64 -41.00 -7.09
C ALA A 60 20.44 -41.86 -6.70
N THR A 61 20.51 -43.15 -6.97
CA THR A 61 19.42 -44.07 -6.65
C THR A 61 19.99 -45.47 -6.59
N ASP A 62 20.10 -46.02 -5.39
CA ASP A 62 20.65 -47.36 -5.20
C ASP A 62 19.67 -48.47 -5.60
N GLY A 63 20.22 -49.66 -5.80
CA GLY A 63 19.50 -50.90 -6.06
C GLY A 63 19.73 -51.44 -7.46
N ASN A 64 19.46 -52.73 -7.65
CA ASN A 64 19.65 -53.38 -8.94
C ASN A 64 18.55 -52.95 -9.94
N LYS A 65 18.96 -52.36 -11.06
CA LYS A 65 18.07 -51.79 -12.08
C LYS A 65 17.76 -52.83 -13.14
N LEU A 66 16.48 -52.93 -13.48
CA LEU A 66 15.96 -53.90 -14.43
C LEU A 66 15.57 -53.26 -15.76
N ALA A 67 15.02 -52.05 -15.70
CA ALA A 67 14.71 -51.25 -16.89
C ALA A 67 14.68 -49.75 -16.55
N LEU A 68 14.92 -48.96 -17.58
CA LEU A 68 14.85 -47.51 -17.60
C LEU A 68 14.04 -47.08 -18.83
N SER A 69 12.93 -46.38 -18.61
CA SER A 69 12.13 -45.81 -19.70
C SER A 69 11.73 -44.37 -19.39
N VAL A 70 11.24 -43.68 -20.42
CA VAL A 70 10.85 -42.28 -20.33
C VAL A 70 9.39 -42.17 -20.72
N PHE A 71 8.57 -41.60 -19.84
CA PHE A 71 7.16 -41.31 -20.08
C PHE A 71 6.92 -39.81 -19.90
N LYS A 72 6.70 -39.07 -20.98
CA LYS A 72 6.63 -37.59 -20.96
C LYS A 72 7.89 -37.01 -20.30
N GLN A 73 7.73 -36.23 -19.23
CA GLN A 73 8.80 -35.67 -18.41
C GLN A 73 9.28 -36.60 -17.27
N TYR A 74 8.66 -37.78 -17.14
CA TYR A 74 8.94 -38.72 -16.06
C TYR A 74 9.97 -39.76 -16.49
N LEU A 75 10.96 -39.96 -15.63
CA LEU A 75 11.91 -41.06 -15.71
C LEU A 75 11.36 -42.24 -14.92
N VAL A 76 11.09 -43.34 -15.62
CA VAL A 76 10.50 -44.54 -15.05
C VAL A 76 11.61 -45.57 -14.84
N LEU A 77 11.85 -45.90 -13.58
CA LEU A 77 12.92 -46.80 -13.18
C LEU A 77 12.34 -48.04 -12.51
N VAL A 78 12.74 -49.20 -12.99
CA VAL A 78 12.34 -50.50 -12.43
C VAL A 78 13.50 -51.09 -11.65
N LYS A 79 13.27 -51.43 -10.38
CA LYS A 79 14.26 -52.07 -9.50
C LYS A 79 13.77 -53.44 -9.05
N GLY A 80 14.67 -54.40 -8.89
CA GLY A 80 14.30 -55.71 -8.36
C GLY A 80 15.52 -56.54 -7.99
N PRO A 81 15.33 -57.82 -7.61
CA PRO A 81 16.43 -58.67 -7.17
C PRO A 81 17.49 -58.87 -8.27
N PRO A 82 18.76 -59.08 -7.90
CA PRO A 82 19.82 -59.37 -8.85
C PRO A 82 19.54 -60.66 -9.61
N GLY A 83 19.75 -60.66 -10.94
CA GLY A 83 19.53 -61.82 -11.82
C GLY A 83 18.15 -61.89 -12.47
N LEU A 84 17.21 -61.03 -12.07
CA LEU A 84 15.96 -60.82 -12.80
C LEU A 84 16.21 -59.94 -14.02
N TYR A 85 15.54 -60.22 -15.15
CA TYR A 85 15.54 -59.39 -16.35
C TYR A 85 14.12 -59.27 -16.87
N LEU A 86 13.72 -58.08 -17.29
CA LEU A 86 12.47 -57.88 -18.03
C LEU A 86 12.75 -58.28 -19.47
N SER A 87 12.02 -59.26 -20.01
CA SER A 87 12.25 -59.74 -21.37
C SER A 87 11.06 -59.37 -22.27
N HIS A 88 11.34 -58.68 -23.37
CA HIS A 88 10.38 -58.43 -24.44
C HIS A 88 10.22 -59.64 -25.38
N THR A 89 11.20 -60.55 -25.42
CA THR A 89 11.18 -61.76 -26.24
C THR A 89 11.01 -62.96 -25.31
N GLY A 90 9.84 -63.59 -25.34
CA GLY A 90 9.38 -64.63 -24.41
C GLY A 90 10.16 -65.95 -24.37
N LEU A 91 11.49 -65.94 -24.36
CA LEU A 91 12.30 -67.08 -23.96
C LEU A 91 12.49 -67.01 -22.44
N LEU A 92 11.46 -67.46 -21.72
CA LEU A 92 11.60 -67.99 -20.37
C LEU A 92 12.64 -69.12 -20.43
N SER A 93 13.90 -68.85 -20.10
CA SER A 93 14.86 -69.92 -19.91
C SER A 93 14.40 -70.71 -18.69
N THR A 94 13.87 -71.91 -18.94
CA THR A 94 13.45 -72.95 -17.99
C THR A 94 12.26 -72.59 -17.09
N ALA A 95 11.31 -73.53 -16.98
CA ALA A 95 10.05 -73.40 -16.23
C ALA A 95 10.24 -73.19 -14.70
N ASP A 96 11.46 -73.31 -14.19
CA ASP A 96 11.78 -73.26 -12.75
C ASP A 96 12.07 -71.83 -12.22
N ASN A 97 12.18 -70.80 -13.07
CA ASN A 97 12.50 -69.42 -12.67
C ASN A 97 11.45 -68.40 -13.12
N LEU A 98 10.16 -68.71 -12.96
CA LEU A 98 9.11 -67.71 -13.14
C LEU A 98 9.13 -66.72 -11.97
N PRO A 99 9.15 -65.40 -12.22
CA PRO A 99 9.29 -64.38 -11.17
C PRO A 99 8.01 -64.14 -10.35
N LEU A 100 7.18 -65.17 -10.15
CA LEU A 100 5.88 -65.07 -9.47
C LEU A 100 6.01 -64.49 -8.05
N GLU A 101 7.07 -64.83 -7.34
CA GLU A 101 7.33 -64.33 -5.97
C GLU A 101 8.30 -63.13 -5.94
N SER A 102 8.87 -62.76 -7.08
CA SER A 102 9.80 -61.63 -7.16
C SER A 102 9.03 -60.31 -7.12
N SER A 103 9.25 -59.53 -6.07
CA SER A 103 8.77 -58.16 -6.00
C SER A 103 9.70 -57.22 -6.75
N VAL A 104 9.09 -56.36 -7.54
CA VAL A 104 9.74 -55.32 -8.34
C VAL A 104 9.19 -53.97 -7.87
N THR A 105 10.08 -53.00 -7.72
CA THR A 105 9.71 -51.63 -7.34
C THR A 105 9.80 -50.73 -8.56
N LEU A 106 8.66 -50.19 -8.98
CA LEU A 106 8.57 -49.15 -10.00
C LEU A 106 8.66 -47.79 -9.32
N THR A 107 9.69 -47.02 -9.63
CA THR A 107 9.89 -45.65 -9.18
C THR A 107 9.76 -44.68 -10.34
N ILE A 108 8.81 -43.75 -10.26
CA ILE A 108 8.57 -42.71 -11.27
C ILE A 108 9.14 -41.40 -10.73
N HIS A 109 10.16 -40.86 -11.40
CA HIS A 109 10.85 -39.64 -11.02
C HIS A 109 10.52 -38.49 -11.97
N ASP A 110 10.16 -37.33 -11.43
CA ASP A 110 10.08 -36.08 -12.19
C ASP A 110 11.45 -35.40 -12.16
N GLN A 111 12.15 -35.40 -13.30
CA GLN A 111 13.49 -34.82 -13.39
C GLN A 111 13.47 -33.29 -13.29
N GLN A 112 12.43 -32.64 -13.83
CA GLN A 112 12.33 -31.17 -13.84
C GLN A 112 12.05 -30.64 -12.43
N ASN A 113 11.07 -31.24 -11.75
CA ASN A 113 10.62 -30.80 -10.43
C ASN A 113 11.34 -31.51 -9.27
N LYS A 114 12.27 -32.44 -9.57
CA LYS A 114 13.13 -33.15 -8.61
C LYS A 114 12.39 -33.89 -7.49
N PHE A 115 11.26 -34.54 -7.80
CA PHE A 115 10.51 -35.33 -6.83
C PHE A 115 10.13 -36.72 -7.36
N ILE A 116 9.78 -37.64 -6.45
CA ILE A 116 9.26 -38.97 -6.78
C ILE A 116 7.75 -38.86 -6.94
N ALA A 117 7.27 -39.00 -8.19
CA ALA A 117 5.85 -38.88 -8.52
C ALA A 117 5.03 -40.09 -8.06
N GLY A 118 5.66 -41.26 -8.01
CA GLY A 118 5.03 -42.47 -7.52
C GLY A 118 6.05 -43.59 -7.31
N GLU A 119 5.80 -44.42 -6.31
CA GLU A 119 6.54 -45.64 -6.04
C GLU A 119 5.54 -46.78 -5.83
N PHE A 120 5.70 -47.85 -6.60
CA PHE A 120 4.78 -48.98 -6.61
C PHE A 120 5.56 -50.28 -6.48
N SER A 121 5.15 -51.14 -5.53
CA SER A 121 5.69 -52.49 -5.39
C SER A 121 4.74 -53.48 -6.04
N ILE A 122 5.22 -54.18 -7.07
CA ILE A 122 4.42 -55.06 -7.93
C ILE A 122 5.12 -56.41 -8.04
N GLN A 123 4.36 -57.50 -7.99
CA GLN A 123 4.88 -58.87 -8.10
C GLN A 123 4.67 -59.44 -9.50
N GLY A 124 5.53 -60.37 -9.91
CA GLY A 124 5.33 -61.13 -11.14
C GLY A 124 5.48 -60.31 -12.43
N VAL A 125 6.18 -59.17 -12.41
CA VAL A 125 6.36 -58.32 -13.59
C VAL A 125 7.18 -59.04 -14.66
N LEU A 126 6.60 -59.23 -15.85
CA LEU A 126 7.24 -59.85 -17.02
C LEU A 126 7.85 -58.80 -17.95
N SER A 127 7.08 -57.76 -18.27
CA SER A 127 7.50 -56.70 -19.19
C SER A 127 6.83 -55.38 -18.86
N MET A 128 7.53 -54.28 -19.16
CA MET A 128 7.02 -52.92 -19.07
C MET A 128 7.00 -52.30 -20.46
N PHE A 129 5.92 -51.61 -20.81
CA PHE A 129 5.85 -50.83 -22.04
C PHE A 129 5.05 -49.55 -21.80
N ILE A 130 5.30 -48.56 -22.65
CA ILE A 130 4.66 -47.26 -22.59
C ILE A 130 3.90 -47.11 -23.90
N GLU A 131 2.57 -47.11 -23.81
CA GLU A 131 1.66 -46.97 -24.94
C GLU A 131 0.44 -46.18 -24.49
N TRP A 132 -0.41 -45.70 -25.41
CA TRP A 132 -1.72 -45.10 -25.09
C TRP A 132 -1.75 -44.06 -23.96
N ASP A 133 -0.72 -43.22 -23.87
CA ASP A 133 -0.56 -42.21 -22.81
C ASP A 133 -0.54 -42.78 -21.38
N GLY A 134 -0.02 -44.00 -21.21
CA GLY A 134 0.13 -44.65 -19.91
C GLY A 134 1.34 -45.59 -19.83
N ILE A 135 1.68 -45.96 -18.59
CA ILE A 135 2.71 -46.96 -18.32
C ILE A 135 2.01 -48.28 -18.02
N TYR A 136 2.30 -49.32 -18.79
CA TYR A 136 1.68 -50.63 -18.66
C TYR A 136 2.68 -51.68 -18.23
N LEU A 137 2.27 -52.50 -17.27
CA LEU A 137 3.05 -53.61 -16.73
C LEU A 137 2.29 -54.91 -16.96
N LEU A 138 2.88 -55.81 -17.74
CA LEU A 138 2.39 -57.17 -17.89
C LEU A 138 2.91 -58.00 -16.72
N CYS A 139 2.00 -58.52 -15.92
CA CYS A 139 2.31 -59.32 -14.75
C CYS A 139 1.78 -60.74 -14.91
N LEU A 140 2.40 -61.68 -14.21
CA LEU A 140 1.97 -63.06 -14.11
C LEU A 140 1.62 -63.38 -12.66
N GLU A 141 0.35 -63.68 -12.42
CA GLU A 141 -0.16 -64.01 -11.10
C GLU A 141 -0.65 -65.46 -11.06
N ARG A 142 -0.58 -66.08 -9.88
CA ARG A 142 -1.16 -67.39 -9.64
C ARG A 142 -2.52 -67.20 -8.96
N ASN A 143 -3.57 -67.66 -9.63
CA ASN A 143 -4.92 -67.63 -9.05
C ASN A 143 -5.02 -68.60 -7.85
N ALA A 144 -6.08 -68.47 -7.04
CA ALA A 144 -6.35 -69.36 -5.90
C ALA A 144 -6.44 -70.85 -6.29
N GLU A 145 -6.77 -71.15 -7.54
CA GLU A 145 -6.86 -72.51 -8.12
C GLU A 145 -5.51 -73.03 -8.65
N GLY A 146 -4.42 -72.26 -8.51
CA GLY A 146 -3.07 -72.64 -8.95
C GLY A 146 -2.77 -72.39 -10.43
N ALA A 147 -3.75 -71.94 -11.22
CA ALA A 147 -3.58 -71.58 -12.62
C ALA A 147 -2.83 -70.23 -12.78
N LEU A 148 -1.96 -70.15 -13.78
CA LEU A 148 -1.25 -68.93 -14.16
C LEU A 148 -2.17 -68.01 -14.96
N ARG A 149 -2.26 -66.73 -14.56
CA ARG A 149 -3.02 -65.70 -15.24
C ARG A 149 -2.14 -64.50 -15.54
N HIS A 150 -2.24 -63.99 -16.77
CA HIS A 150 -1.65 -62.71 -17.12
C HIS A 150 -2.57 -61.57 -16.67
N THR A 151 -2.03 -60.63 -15.91
CA THR A 151 -2.69 -59.39 -15.48
C THR A 151 -1.97 -58.20 -16.10
N LEU A 152 -2.72 -57.16 -16.49
CA LEU A 152 -2.16 -55.93 -17.03
C LEU A 152 -2.48 -54.80 -16.07
N ILE A 153 -1.45 -54.16 -15.53
CA ILE A 153 -1.58 -52.99 -14.66
C ILE A 153 -1.28 -51.75 -15.50
N GLY A 154 -2.24 -50.83 -15.58
CA GLY A 154 -2.08 -49.54 -16.24
C GLY A 154 -1.94 -48.42 -15.22
N LEU A 155 -0.86 -47.65 -15.34
CA LEU A 155 -0.63 -46.43 -14.58
C LEU A 155 -0.85 -45.24 -15.51
N THR A 156 -1.87 -44.44 -15.20
CA THR A 156 -2.19 -43.22 -15.93
C THR A 156 -1.89 -42.00 -15.10
N GLU A 157 -1.47 -40.93 -15.79
CA GLU A 157 -1.22 -39.65 -15.15
C GLU A 157 -2.54 -39.01 -14.73
N LYS A 158 -2.65 -38.61 -13.46
CA LYS A 158 -3.81 -37.85 -12.99
C LYS A 158 -3.81 -36.45 -13.60
N SER A 159 -4.99 -35.86 -13.78
CA SER A 159 -5.12 -34.47 -14.23
C SER A 159 -4.37 -33.51 -13.30
N THR A 160 -3.86 -32.39 -13.83
CA THR A 160 -3.12 -31.42 -13.01
C THR A 160 -3.96 -30.87 -11.87
N HIS A 161 -5.25 -30.63 -12.10
CA HIS A 161 -6.18 -30.21 -11.05
C HIS A 161 -6.21 -31.21 -9.88
N ALA A 162 -6.33 -32.52 -10.17
CA ALA A 162 -6.28 -33.55 -9.14
C ALA A 162 -4.91 -33.64 -8.45
N LYS A 163 -3.81 -33.39 -9.17
CA LYS A 163 -2.47 -33.29 -8.55
C LYS A 163 -2.40 -32.13 -7.56
N LEU A 164 -2.92 -30.96 -7.92
CA LEU A 164 -2.95 -29.78 -7.04
C LEU A 164 -3.81 -30.04 -5.79
N GLU A 165 -5.00 -30.62 -5.92
CA GLU A 165 -5.84 -30.98 -4.77
C GLU A 165 -5.16 -32.02 -3.84
N MET A 166 -4.48 -33.00 -4.41
CA MET A 166 -3.69 -33.96 -3.63
C MET A 166 -2.52 -33.28 -2.89
N LEU A 167 -1.91 -32.25 -3.48
CA LEU A 167 -0.83 -31.50 -2.83
C LEU A 167 -1.38 -30.57 -1.75
N PHE A 168 -2.52 -29.93 -1.98
CA PHE A 168 -3.22 -29.11 -1.00
C PHE A 168 -3.67 -29.92 0.21
N SER A 169 -4.24 -31.11 -0.01
CA SER A 169 -4.62 -32.01 1.09
C SER A 169 -3.42 -32.50 1.88
N LYS A 170 -2.27 -32.74 1.23
CA LYS A 170 -1.00 -33.10 1.88
C LYS A 170 -0.22 -31.90 2.43
N LYS A 171 -0.76 -30.69 2.34
CA LYS A 171 -0.13 -29.43 2.78
C LYS A 171 1.21 -29.10 2.12
N ASN A 172 1.51 -29.68 0.95
CA ASN A 172 2.77 -29.44 0.23
C ASN A 172 2.58 -28.37 -0.86
N PHE A 173 2.40 -27.12 -0.42
CA PHE A 173 2.10 -26.00 -1.31
C PHE A 173 3.30 -25.53 -2.13
N GLN A 174 4.52 -25.69 -1.63
CA GLN A 174 5.73 -25.31 -2.38
C GLN A 174 5.86 -26.12 -3.66
N MET A 175 5.65 -27.44 -3.57
CA MET A 175 5.62 -28.33 -4.72
C MET A 175 4.47 -28.02 -5.69
N ALA A 176 3.30 -27.60 -5.16
CA ALA A 176 2.19 -27.16 -6.00
C ALA A 176 2.54 -25.90 -6.82
N ILE A 177 3.27 -24.96 -6.23
CA ILE A 177 3.75 -23.75 -6.92
C ILE A 177 4.80 -24.12 -7.99
N ASP A 178 5.73 -25.01 -7.67
CA ASP A 178 6.78 -25.41 -8.63
C ASP A 178 6.18 -26.19 -9.82
N ILE A 179 5.18 -27.04 -9.57
CA ILE A 179 4.41 -27.72 -10.62
C ILE A 179 3.63 -26.73 -11.48
N ALA A 180 2.98 -25.73 -10.87
CA ALA A 180 2.23 -24.74 -11.62
C ALA A 180 3.12 -23.84 -12.48
N LYS A 181 4.33 -23.50 -11.98
CA LYS A 181 5.34 -22.77 -12.76
C LYS A 181 5.90 -23.58 -13.91
N SER A 182 6.24 -24.85 -13.70
CA SER A 182 6.81 -25.72 -14.74
C SER A 182 5.80 -26.04 -15.85
N GLN A 183 4.52 -26.11 -15.52
CA GLN A 183 3.45 -26.35 -16.49
C GLN A 183 2.92 -25.07 -17.15
N HIS A 184 3.57 -23.91 -16.95
CA HIS A 184 3.19 -22.62 -17.55
C HIS A 184 1.72 -22.23 -17.30
N PHE A 185 1.23 -22.44 -16.08
CA PHE A 185 -0.11 -22.01 -15.69
C PHE A 185 -0.32 -20.52 -15.93
N GLU A 186 -1.55 -20.14 -16.29
CA GLU A 186 -1.92 -18.74 -16.42
C GLU A 186 -1.78 -18.01 -15.08
N GLN A 187 -1.56 -16.70 -15.14
CA GLN A 187 -1.36 -15.87 -13.94
C GLN A 187 -2.56 -15.95 -12.99
N GLU A 188 -3.78 -16.14 -13.51
CA GLU A 188 -5.01 -16.30 -12.73
C GLU A 188 -5.01 -17.58 -11.88
N GLU A 189 -4.64 -18.71 -12.48
CA GLU A 189 -4.58 -19.99 -11.77
C GLU A 189 -3.45 -20.00 -10.73
N LEU A 190 -2.30 -19.39 -11.05
CA LEU A 190 -1.21 -19.18 -10.11
C LEU A 190 -1.66 -18.32 -8.91
N ALA A 191 -2.40 -17.24 -9.14
CA ALA A 191 -2.94 -16.40 -8.07
C ALA A 191 -3.91 -17.16 -7.17
N ARG A 192 -4.72 -18.07 -7.71
CA ARG A 192 -5.58 -18.95 -6.90
C ARG A 192 -4.78 -19.92 -6.02
N ILE A 193 -3.68 -20.46 -6.53
CA ILE A 193 -2.77 -21.33 -5.76
C ILE A 193 -2.13 -20.54 -4.62
N PHE A 194 -1.59 -19.34 -4.90
CA PHE A 194 -1.03 -18.45 -3.88
C PHE A 194 -2.07 -18.02 -2.84
N GLY A 195 -3.30 -17.70 -3.25
CA GLY A 195 -4.39 -17.38 -2.33
C GLY A 195 -4.76 -18.54 -1.40
N SER A 196 -4.86 -19.76 -1.95
CA SER A 196 -5.14 -20.97 -1.16
C SER A 196 -4.01 -21.28 -0.18
N TYR A 197 -2.76 -21.04 -0.58
CA TYR A 197 -1.60 -21.20 0.29
C TYR A 197 -1.58 -20.14 1.41
N ALA A 198 -1.85 -18.88 1.08
CA ALA A 198 -1.99 -17.80 2.05
C ALA A 198 -3.11 -18.05 3.07
N ASP A 199 -4.24 -18.64 2.64
CA ASP A 199 -5.33 -19.06 3.53
C ASP A 199 -4.89 -20.13 4.51
N HIS A 200 -4.14 -21.11 4.03
CA HIS A 200 -3.61 -22.17 4.88
C HIS A 200 -2.61 -21.62 5.89
N LEU A 201 -1.67 -20.77 5.47
CA LEU A 201 -0.71 -20.11 6.38
C LEU A 201 -1.41 -19.26 7.44
N TYR A 202 -2.46 -18.54 7.05
CA TYR A 202 -3.25 -17.74 7.97
C TYR A 202 -3.98 -18.60 9.01
N LYS A 203 -4.55 -19.74 8.61
CA LYS A 203 -5.13 -20.72 9.55
C LYS A 203 -4.09 -21.30 10.51
N GLN A 204 -2.83 -21.38 10.09
CA GLN A 204 -1.71 -21.81 10.92
C GLN A 204 -1.16 -20.70 11.84
N LYS A 205 -1.73 -19.49 11.79
CA LYS A 205 -1.26 -18.29 12.50
C LYS A 205 0.11 -17.77 12.04
N ASP A 206 0.59 -18.22 10.88
CA ASP A 206 1.76 -17.62 10.22
C ASP A 206 1.29 -16.45 9.34
N TYR A 207 1.05 -15.31 9.99
CA TYR A 207 0.53 -14.11 9.32
C TYR A 207 1.56 -13.44 8.41
N ASP A 208 2.84 -13.50 8.78
CA ASP A 208 3.95 -12.92 8.00
C ASP A 208 4.23 -13.72 6.72
N GLY A 209 4.12 -15.06 6.79
CA GLY A 209 4.12 -15.91 5.60
C GLY A 209 2.89 -15.65 4.73
N ALA A 210 1.70 -15.65 5.34
CA ALA A 210 0.45 -15.48 4.61
C ALA A 210 0.39 -14.17 3.80
N ILE A 211 0.84 -13.05 4.37
CA ILE A 211 0.78 -11.76 3.68
C ILE A 211 1.72 -11.70 2.48
N LYS A 212 2.92 -12.30 2.57
CA LYS A 212 3.87 -12.37 1.45
C LYS A 212 3.30 -13.11 0.25
N GLU A 213 2.50 -14.15 0.50
CA GLU A 213 1.84 -14.90 -0.56
C GLU A 213 0.65 -14.12 -1.14
N TYR A 214 -0.13 -13.40 -0.34
CA TYR A 214 -1.17 -12.52 -0.87
C TYR A 214 -0.67 -11.31 -1.65
N VAL A 215 0.50 -10.79 -1.33
CA VAL A 215 1.11 -9.74 -2.15
C VAL A 215 1.31 -10.22 -3.60
N LYS A 216 1.58 -11.52 -3.80
CA LYS A 216 1.71 -12.11 -5.15
C LYS A 216 0.38 -12.25 -5.89
N THR A 217 -0.76 -12.13 -5.21
CA THR A 217 -2.09 -12.21 -5.82
C THR A 217 -2.66 -10.84 -6.20
N ILE A 218 -1.91 -9.75 -5.97
CA ILE A 218 -2.33 -8.39 -6.31
C ILE A 218 -2.59 -8.26 -7.82
N GLY A 219 -3.72 -7.65 -8.18
CA GLY A 219 -4.14 -7.44 -9.57
C GLY A 219 -5.13 -8.50 -10.08
N ILE A 220 -5.25 -9.64 -9.39
CA ILE A 220 -6.21 -10.71 -9.74
C ILE A 220 -7.20 -10.92 -8.59
N LEU A 221 -6.69 -11.13 -7.37
CA LEU A 221 -7.54 -11.26 -6.18
C LEU A 221 -8.01 -9.87 -5.72
N GLU A 222 -9.28 -9.75 -5.35
CA GLU A 222 -9.82 -8.51 -4.82
C GLU A 222 -9.13 -8.09 -3.52
N ALA A 223 -8.60 -6.87 -3.50
CA ALA A 223 -7.88 -6.34 -2.34
C ALA A 223 -8.77 -6.20 -1.10
N SER A 224 -10.07 -5.96 -1.27
CA SER A 224 -11.08 -5.87 -0.20
C SER A 224 -11.09 -7.12 0.68
N PHE A 225 -11.01 -8.31 0.07
CA PHE A 225 -11.01 -9.59 0.78
C PHE A 225 -9.81 -9.70 1.73
N VAL A 226 -8.61 -9.40 1.23
CA VAL A 226 -7.38 -9.47 2.03
C VAL A 226 -7.40 -8.39 3.13
N ILE A 227 -7.79 -7.16 2.78
CA ILE A 227 -7.86 -6.04 3.71
C ILE A 227 -8.82 -6.34 4.86
N GLN A 228 -10.05 -6.78 4.56
CA GLN A 228 -11.05 -7.10 5.57
C GLN A 228 -10.53 -8.18 6.53
N ARG A 229 -9.93 -9.23 5.99
CA ARG A 229 -9.42 -10.34 6.80
C ARG A 229 -8.33 -9.91 7.80
N PHE A 230 -7.36 -9.12 7.37
CA PHE A 230 -6.29 -8.65 8.26
C PHE A 230 -6.73 -7.50 9.18
N LEU A 231 -7.74 -6.73 8.78
CA LEU A 231 -8.36 -5.71 9.62
C LEU A 231 -9.13 -6.33 10.79
N GLU A 232 -9.94 -7.38 10.53
CA GLU A 232 -10.65 -8.15 11.56
C GLU A 232 -9.70 -8.85 12.53
N GLY A 233 -8.57 -9.35 12.03
CA GLY A 233 -7.52 -9.95 12.86
C GLY A 233 -6.68 -8.95 13.67
N GLY A 234 -6.84 -7.63 13.45
CA GLY A 234 -6.04 -6.60 14.13
C GLY A 234 -4.55 -6.61 13.73
N HIS A 235 -4.21 -7.22 12.60
CA HIS A 235 -2.84 -7.44 12.13
C HIS A 235 -2.31 -6.22 11.34
N VAL A 236 -2.13 -5.10 12.03
CA VAL A 236 -1.84 -3.79 11.42
C VAL A 236 -0.52 -3.78 10.65
N THR A 237 0.52 -4.47 11.12
CA THR A 237 1.83 -4.54 10.44
C THR A 237 1.74 -5.26 9.10
N GLN A 238 1.05 -6.40 9.06
CA GLN A 238 0.85 -7.16 7.82
C GLN A 238 -0.06 -6.41 6.86
N LEU A 239 -1.14 -5.79 7.37
CA LEU A 239 -2.02 -4.95 6.57
C LEU A 239 -1.26 -3.78 5.92
N ALA A 240 -0.37 -3.12 6.65
CA ALA A 240 0.49 -2.07 6.11
C ALA A 240 1.37 -2.60 4.96
N CYS A 241 2.03 -3.75 5.13
CA CYS A 241 2.84 -4.35 4.07
C CYS A 241 2.04 -4.64 2.79
N TYR A 242 0.81 -5.11 2.92
CA TYR A 242 -0.06 -5.37 1.77
C TYR A 242 -0.49 -4.08 1.06
N LEU A 243 -0.89 -3.06 1.81
CA LEU A 243 -1.27 -1.75 1.26
C LEU A 243 -0.07 -1.03 0.63
N GLU A 244 1.14 -1.16 1.19
CA GLU A 244 2.39 -0.67 0.59
C GLU A 244 2.63 -1.32 -0.78
N ALA A 245 2.49 -2.64 -0.87
CA ALA A 245 2.64 -3.38 -2.13
C ALA A 245 1.54 -3.01 -3.15
N LEU A 246 0.30 -2.82 -2.69
CA LEU A 246 -0.82 -2.36 -3.52
C LEU A 246 -0.55 -0.96 -4.12
N ASN A 247 0.01 -0.06 -3.30
CA ASN A 247 0.40 1.27 -3.75
C ASN A 247 1.58 1.23 -4.72
N ALA A 248 2.59 0.37 -4.48
CA ALA A 248 3.70 0.17 -5.40
C ALA A 248 3.26 -0.37 -6.77
N ALA A 249 2.16 -1.14 -6.81
CA ALA A 249 1.53 -1.62 -8.04
C ALA A 249 0.62 -0.56 -8.72
N ASN A 250 0.49 0.66 -8.17
CA ASN A 250 -0.44 1.71 -8.63
C ASN A 250 -1.92 1.29 -8.68
N LEU A 251 -2.32 0.31 -7.86
CA LEU A 251 -3.71 -0.17 -7.74
C LEU A 251 -4.40 0.34 -6.47
N ALA A 252 -3.72 1.17 -5.68
CA ALA A 252 -4.27 1.73 -4.46
C ALA A 252 -5.26 2.87 -4.74
N SER A 253 -6.44 2.79 -4.13
CA SER A 253 -7.43 3.87 -4.10
C SER A 253 -7.10 4.88 -3.01
N SER A 254 -7.78 6.03 -3.01
CA SER A 254 -7.69 7.02 -1.92
C SER A 254 -7.95 6.40 -0.54
N ASP A 255 -8.97 5.54 -0.43
CA ASP A 255 -9.34 4.91 0.84
C ASP A 255 -8.27 3.93 1.33
N HIS A 256 -7.61 3.23 0.40
CA HIS A 256 -6.47 2.37 0.72
C HIS A 256 -5.29 3.17 1.26
N LEU A 257 -5.03 4.37 0.70
CA LEU A 257 -3.97 5.27 1.18
C LEU A 257 -4.27 5.83 2.57
N ILE A 258 -5.53 6.22 2.83
CA ILE A 258 -5.95 6.68 4.16
C ILE A 258 -5.86 5.55 5.18
N LEU A 259 -6.26 4.33 4.79
CA LEU A 259 -6.13 3.15 5.64
C LEU A 259 -4.67 2.83 5.94
N LEU A 260 -3.77 2.96 4.95
CA LEU A 260 -2.33 2.81 5.16
C LEU A 260 -1.79 3.85 6.15
N LEU A 261 -2.20 5.11 6.01
CA LEU A 261 -1.81 6.18 6.92
C LEU A 261 -2.32 5.93 8.34
N ASN A 262 -3.56 5.45 8.48
CA ASN A 262 -4.12 4.98 9.74
C ASN A 262 -3.30 3.82 10.34
N CYS A 263 -2.83 2.89 9.51
CA CYS A 263 -1.98 1.80 9.96
C CYS A 263 -0.65 2.33 10.53
N TYR A 264 0.04 3.23 9.82
CA TYR A 264 1.28 3.84 10.32
C TYR A 264 1.06 4.64 11.61
N ALA A 265 -0.02 5.40 11.67
CA ALA A 265 -0.42 6.15 12.86
C ALA A 265 -0.65 5.24 14.07
N ARG A 266 -1.32 4.10 13.89
CA ARG A 266 -1.52 3.09 14.94
C ARG A 266 -0.22 2.42 15.37
N LEU A 267 0.73 2.24 14.44
CA LEU A 267 2.06 1.71 14.73
C LEU A 267 3.02 2.76 15.33
N GLN A 268 2.61 4.03 15.36
CA GLN A 268 3.43 5.16 15.79
C GLN A 268 4.75 5.31 15.00
N ASP A 269 4.77 4.84 13.75
CA ASP A 269 5.98 4.82 12.91
C ASP A 269 6.14 6.16 12.17
N LYS A 270 6.82 7.10 12.81
CA LYS A 270 7.13 8.42 12.24
C LYS A 270 7.95 8.35 10.95
N THR A 271 8.79 7.32 10.79
CA THR A 271 9.69 7.21 9.65
C THR A 271 8.90 6.90 8.38
N ARG A 272 8.02 5.89 8.44
CA ARG A 272 7.15 5.53 7.32
C ARG A 272 6.15 6.63 6.96
N ILE A 273 5.64 7.37 7.95
CA ILE A 273 4.77 8.53 7.69
C ILE A 273 5.55 9.60 6.91
N ASN A 274 6.76 9.93 7.34
CA ASN A 274 7.58 10.92 6.64
C ASN A 274 7.97 10.47 5.23
N ASP A 275 8.36 9.20 5.06
CA ASP A 275 8.70 8.64 3.75
C ASP A 275 7.48 8.60 2.81
N PHE A 276 6.30 8.35 3.36
CA PHE A 276 5.04 8.43 2.61
C PHE A 276 4.78 9.86 2.12
N LEU A 277 5.05 10.87 2.94
CA LEU A 277 4.86 12.29 2.60
C LEU A 277 5.99 12.89 1.74
N GLN A 278 7.16 12.26 1.65
CA GLN A 278 8.25 12.69 0.76
C GLN A 278 7.93 12.40 -0.72
N LYS A 279 7.13 11.38 -0.99
CA LYS A 279 6.72 11.02 -2.34
C LYS A 279 5.68 12.03 -2.86
N PRO A 280 5.60 12.26 -4.19
CA PRO A 280 4.57 13.11 -4.75
C PRO A 280 3.20 12.61 -4.30
N ILE A 281 2.39 13.53 -3.76
CA ILE A 281 1.05 13.21 -3.28
C ILE A 281 0.25 12.65 -4.46
N ASN A 282 -0.34 11.46 -4.29
CA ASN A 282 -1.22 10.90 -5.29
C ASN A 282 -2.39 11.87 -5.51
N PRO A 283 -2.63 12.34 -6.75
CA PRO A 283 -3.70 13.30 -7.04
C PRO A 283 -5.09 12.83 -6.61
N GLN A 284 -5.30 11.52 -6.53
CA GLN A 284 -6.58 10.93 -6.11
C GLN A 284 -6.75 10.87 -4.59
N MET A 285 -5.70 11.13 -3.80
CA MET A 285 -5.77 11.03 -2.35
C MET A 285 -6.66 12.13 -1.75
N ASN A 286 -7.62 11.72 -0.94
CA ASN A 286 -8.46 12.62 -0.17
C ASN A 286 -7.66 13.20 1.02
N VAL A 287 -6.99 14.32 0.73
CA VAL A 287 -6.16 15.07 1.68
C VAL A 287 -6.90 15.46 2.98
N PRO A 288 -8.13 16.00 2.99
CA PRO A 288 -8.78 16.36 4.24
C PRO A 288 -9.02 15.17 5.18
N ALA A 289 -9.35 13.99 4.64
CA ALA A 289 -9.45 12.78 5.46
C ALA A 289 -8.08 12.35 6.03
N ALA A 290 -7.02 12.43 5.21
CA ALA A 290 -5.65 12.15 5.67
C ALA A 290 -5.17 13.12 6.76
N LEU A 291 -5.50 14.41 6.64
CA LEU A 291 -5.22 15.41 7.68
C LEU A 291 -5.96 15.09 8.98
N HIS A 292 -7.24 14.74 8.91
CA HIS A 292 -8.01 14.36 10.09
C HIS A 292 -7.37 13.16 10.82
N VAL A 293 -6.94 12.14 10.07
CA VAL A 293 -6.25 10.97 10.61
C VAL A 293 -4.96 11.37 11.34
N LEU A 294 -4.12 12.21 10.72
CA LEU A 294 -2.85 12.64 11.31
C LEU A 294 -3.05 13.49 12.57
N ARG A 295 -4.02 14.41 12.55
CA ARG A 295 -4.39 15.22 13.72
C ARG A 295 -4.90 14.36 14.86
N GLN A 296 -5.82 13.43 14.58
CA GLN A 296 -6.38 12.51 15.58
C GLN A 296 -5.32 11.59 16.19
N ALA A 297 -4.32 11.18 15.39
CA ALA A 297 -3.22 10.35 15.84
C ALA A 297 -2.07 11.12 16.53
N ASN A 298 -2.23 12.44 16.73
CA ASN A 298 -1.26 13.33 17.36
C ASN A 298 0.08 13.45 16.62
N PHE A 299 0.04 13.55 15.29
CA PHE A 299 1.19 13.84 14.43
C PHE A 299 1.08 15.23 13.75
N PRO A 300 1.18 16.33 14.51
CA PRO A 300 0.96 17.68 13.97
C PRO A 300 2.00 18.08 12.93
N ASP A 301 3.28 17.68 13.08
CA ASP A 301 4.34 18.00 12.10
C ASP A 301 4.06 17.39 10.72
N ALA A 302 3.59 16.13 10.70
CA ALA A 302 3.24 15.43 9.48
C ALA A 302 1.99 16.03 8.83
N ALA A 303 0.98 16.37 9.64
CA ALA A 303 -0.22 17.05 9.19
C ALA A 303 0.10 18.43 8.58
N LEU A 304 0.99 19.19 9.22
CA LEU A 304 1.45 20.50 8.74
C LEU A 304 2.12 20.39 7.37
N ARG A 305 3.04 19.43 7.21
CA ARG A 305 3.69 19.17 5.91
C ARG A 305 2.68 18.80 4.82
N LEU A 306 1.72 17.94 5.14
CA LEU A 306 0.68 17.55 4.19
C LEU A 306 -0.20 18.75 3.77
N ALA A 307 -0.55 19.62 4.72
CA ALA A 307 -1.31 20.84 4.45
C ALA A 307 -0.52 21.83 3.57
N GLN A 308 0.80 21.96 3.80
CA GLN A 308 1.69 22.78 2.99
C GLN A 308 1.79 22.27 1.54
N LEU A 309 2.04 20.97 1.36
CA LEU A 309 2.17 20.34 0.04
C LEU A 309 0.87 20.38 -0.78
N SER A 310 -0.28 20.33 -0.11
CA SER A 310 -1.60 20.38 -0.75
C SER A 310 -2.15 21.80 -0.96
N GLY A 311 -1.44 22.84 -0.51
CA GLY A 311 -1.89 24.23 -0.62
C GLY A 311 -3.13 24.57 0.21
N ARG A 312 -3.37 23.83 1.31
CA ARG A 312 -4.55 24.02 2.17
C ARG A 312 -4.25 25.00 3.31
N PHE A 313 -4.38 26.29 3.01
CA PHE A 313 -4.06 27.39 3.94
C PHE A 313 -4.85 27.36 5.25
N ALA A 314 -6.16 27.11 5.21
CA ALA A 314 -7.01 27.09 6.41
C ALA A 314 -6.60 25.99 7.39
N ASP A 315 -6.39 24.76 6.89
CA ASP A 315 -5.98 23.63 7.72
C ASP A 315 -4.57 23.83 8.30
N ARG A 316 -3.65 24.42 7.52
CA ARG A 316 -2.29 24.76 7.98
C ARG A 316 -2.31 25.67 9.21
N ILE A 317 -3.12 26.73 9.19
CA ILE A 317 -3.25 27.65 10.32
C ILE A 317 -3.97 26.99 11.50
N GLY A 318 -5.02 26.21 11.23
CA GLY A 318 -5.70 25.45 12.26
C GLY A 318 -4.75 24.52 13.02
N ILE A 319 -3.89 23.78 12.31
CA ILE A 319 -2.89 22.89 12.93
C ILE A 319 -1.88 23.70 13.77
N LEU A 320 -1.36 24.82 13.25
CA LEU A 320 -0.37 25.63 13.98
C LEU A 320 -0.92 26.21 15.29
N ILE A 321 -2.18 26.64 15.28
CA ILE A 321 -2.80 27.34 16.42
C ILE A 321 -3.44 26.34 17.39
N GLU A 322 -4.24 25.39 16.90
CA GLU A 322 -5.01 24.46 17.74
C GLU A 322 -4.16 23.30 18.25
N ASP A 323 -3.27 22.74 17.42
CA ASP A 323 -2.53 21.52 17.76
C ASP A 323 -1.09 21.81 18.24
N MET A 324 -0.41 22.80 17.67
CA MET A 324 1.00 23.11 17.97
C MET A 324 1.22 24.32 18.89
N ASP A 325 0.17 25.09 19.15
CA ASP A 325 0.23 26.31 19.96
C ASP A 325 1.23 27.38 19.46
N ASN A 326 1.66 27.29 18.20
CA ASN A 326 2.71 28.11 17.61
C ASN A 326 2.11 29.28 16.82
N CYS A 327 1.65 30.29 17.57
CA CYS A 327 1.04 31.49 17.00
C CYS A 327 2.04 32.36 16.18
N GLY A 328 3.33 32.32 16.51
CA GLY A 328 4.36 33.06 15.77
C GLY A 328 4.51 32.56 14.34
N ALA A 329 4.69 31.24 14.16
CA ALA A 329 4.75 30.62 12.84
C ALA A 329 3.45 30.81 12.04
N ALA A 330 2.30 30.77 12.72
CA ALA A 330 1.01 31.06 12.06
C ALA A 330 0.94 32.49 11.52
N LEU A 331 1.43 33.49 12.26
CA LEU A 331 1.47 34.88 11.79
C LEU A 331 2.43 35.07 10.60
N GLU A 332 3.60 34.43 10.63
CA GLU A 332 4.56 34.43 9.52
C GLU A 332 3.94 33.83 8.25
N ASP A 333 3.21 32.72 8.40
CA ASP A 333 2.52 32.05 7.30
C ASP A 333 1.39 32.92 6.73
N ILE A 334 0.53 33.48 7.59
CA ILE A 334 -0.57 34.36 7.16
C ILE A 334 -0.04 35.57 6.41
N ALA A 335 1.11 36.14 6.83
CA ALA A 335 1.73 37.27 6.15
C ALA A 335 2.16 36.96 4.71
N GLN A 336 2.38 35.70 4.36
CA GLN A 336 2.78 35.25 3.03
C GLN A 336 1.59 34.79 2.17
N PHE A 337 0.40 34.63 2.75
CA PHE A 337 -0.77 34.14 2.04
C PHE A 337 -1.37 35.19 1.09
N PRO A 338 -2.11 34.74 0.05
CA PRO A 338 -2.96 35.63 -0.73
C PRO A 338 -3.97 36.36 0.18
N PHE A 339 -4.32 37.59 -0.18
CA PHE A 339 -5.18 38.47 0.62
C PHE A 339 -6.45 37.79 1.15
N ASP A 340 -7.15 37.04 0.29
CA ASP A 340 -8.41 36.38 0.66
C ASP A 340 -8.22 35.28 1.72
N GLU A 341 -7.16 34.49 1.61
CA GLU A 341 -6.87 33.44 2.59
C GLU A 341 -6.33 34.02 3.89
N ALA A 342 -5.51 35.08 3.80
CA ALA A 342 -5.03 35.81 4.98
C ALA A 342 -6.20 36.43 5.77
N LEU A 343 -7.15 37.07 5.07
CA LEU A 343 -8.33 37.66 5.68
C LEU A 343 -9.23 36.60 6.35
N ARG A 344 -9.44 35.45 5.70
CA ARG A 344 -10.20 34.32 6.28
C ARG A 344 -9.50 33.77 7.52
N ALA A 345 -8.19 33.57 7.46
CA ALA A 345 -7.41 33.06 8.59
C ALA A 345 -7.52 33.99 9.80
N ILE A 346 -7.37 35.30 9.60
CA ILE A 346 -7.52 36.30 10.67
C ILE A 346 -8.95 36.37 11.19
N CYS A 347 -9.97 36.25 10.34
CA CYS A 347 -11.35 36.24 10.83
C CYS A 347 -11.66 35.04 11.72
N ASN A 348 -11.05 33.88 11.45
CA ASN A 348 -11.28 32.66 12.21
C ASN A 348 -10.43 32.62 13.49
N TYR A 349 -9.15 32.97 13.39
CA TYR A 349 -8.16 32.78 14.46
C TYR A 349 -7.64 34.07 15.09
N GLY A 350 -8.04 35.24 14.57
CA GLY A 350 -7.51 36.53 15.00
C GLY A 350 -7.74 36.84 16.48
N HIS A 351 -8.82 36.36 17.08
CA HIS A 351 -9.06 36.50 18.52
C HIS A 351 -7.98 35.79 19.36
N ILE A 352 -7.60 34.55 18.98
CA ILE A 352 -6.54 33.79 19.67
C ILE A 352 -5.18 34.46 19.47
N LEU A 353 -4.92 34.95 18.25
CA LEU A 353 -3.68 35.66 17.92
C LEU A 353 -3.55 37.00 18.67
N MET A 354 -4.66 37.74 18.81
CA MET A 354 -4.70 38.99 19.58
C MET A 354 -4.48 38.78 21.08
N ASP A 355 -5.00 37.69 21.65
CA ASP A 355 -4.84 37.39 23.07
C ASP A 355 -3.39 37.00 23.41
N ARG A 356 -2.68 36.36 22.48
CA ARG A 356 -1.30 35.85 22.69
C ARG A 356 -0.21 36.80 22.20
N LEU A 357 -0.35 37.30 20.96
CA LEU A 357 0.65 38.12 20.25
C LEU A 357 -0.01 39.39 19.67
N PRO A 358 -0.46 40.33 20.53
CA PRO A 358 -1.22 41.51 20.11
C PRO A 358 -0.41 42.44 19.21
N THR A 359 0.88 42.64 19.49
CA THR A 359 1.74 43.55 18.73
C THR A 359 1.97 43.08 17.29
N GLU A 360 2.26 41.80 17.11
CA GLU A 360 2.52 41.21 15.79
C GLU A 360 1.23 41.07 14.99
N THR A 361 0.13 40.71 15.64
CA THR A 361 -1.20 40.65 15.01
C THR A 361 -1.64 42.04 14.51
N LEU A 362 -1.37 43.10 15.28
CA LEU A 362 -1.62 44.49 14.85
C LEU A 362 -0.78 44.87 13.62
N GLN A 363 0.49 44.49 13.58
CA GLN A 363 1.34 44.74 12.41
C GLN A 363 0.82 44.02 11.16
N LEU A 364 0.31 42.79 11.32
CA LEU A 364 -0.30 42.03 10.23
C LEU A 364 -1.59 42.70 9.73
N LEU A 365 -2.45 43.17 10.65
CA LEU A 365 -3.65 43.93 10.31
C LEU A 365 -3.31 45.22 9.58
N ASP A 366 -2.30 45.98 10.03
CA ASP A 366 -1.85 47.20 9.37
C ASP A 366 -1.37 46.91 7.94
N LYS A 367 -0.62 45.81 7.74
CA LYS A 367 -0.17 45.37 6.41
C LYS A 367 -1.35 45.04 5.49
N LEU A 368 -2.32 44.27 5.97
CA LEU A 368 -3.52 43.92 5.18
C LEU A 368 -4.36 45.15 4.82
N CYS A 369 -4.49 46.09 5.75
CA CYS A 369 -5.21 47.33 5.51
C CYS A 369 -4.48 48.28 4.56
N SER A 370 -3.18 48.09 4.35
CA SER A 370 -2.36 48.86 3.40
C SER A 370 -2.34 48.27 1.99
N GLN A 371 -2.90 47.08 1.78
CA GLN A 371 -2.98 46.44 0.47
C GLN A 371 -4.07 47.07 -0.41
N PRO A 372 -3.93 47.02 -1.75
CA PRO A 372 -4.92 47.60 -2.67
C PRO A 372 -6.32 46.99 -2.52
N ASP A 373 -6.40 45.72 -2.11
CA ASP A 373 -7.65 44.98 -1.88
C ASP A 373 -8.30 45.28 -0.52
N ALA A 374 -7.74 46.18 0.28
CA ALA A 374 -8.25 46.56 1.59
C ALA A 374 -9.71 47.07 1.58
N SER A 375 -10.21 47.52 0.43
CA SER A 375 -11.62 47.89 0.22
C SER A 375 -12.61 46.77 0.57
N ARG A 376 -12.18 45.51 0.54
CA ARG A 376 -12.98 44.32 0.88
C ARG A 376 -13.07 44.05 2.38
N ILE A 377 -12.21 44.69 3.19
CA ILE A 377 -12.28 44.60 4.64
C ILE A 377 -13.51 45.39 5.11
N ASN A 378 -14.17 44.94 6.17
CA ASN A 378 -15.29 45.63 6.79
C ASN A 378 -15.08 45.67 8.31
N VAL A 379 -15.88 46.48 9.01
CA VAL A 379 -15.82 46.56 10.48
C VAL A 379 -16.11 45.22 11.14
N HIS A 380 -17.01 44.42 10.59
CA HIS A 380 -17.36 43.12 11.16
C HIS A 380 -16.17 42.17 11.21
N HIS A 381 -15.20 42.27 10.30
CA HIS A 381 -13.95 41.52 10.36
C HIS A 381 -13.14 41.94 11.60
N PHE A 382 -12.98 43.24 11.86
CA PHE A 382 -12.29 43.71 13.07
C PHE A 382 -13.03 43.31 14.35
N LEU A 383 -14.37 43.37 14.37
CA LEU A 383 -15.16 42.92 15.53
C LEU A 383 -14.93 41.43 15.86
N LYS A 384 -14.73 40.57 14.85
CA LYS A 384 -14.38 39.15 15.05
C LYS A 384 -12.97 38.94 15.58
N VAL A 385 -12.04 39.85 15.30
CA VAL A 385 -10.66 39.77 15.78
C VAL A 385 -10.56 40.26 17.23
N PHE A 386 -11.29 41.31 17.58
CA PHE A 386 -11.19 41.98 18.89
C PHE A 386 -12.36 41.63 19.84
N ILE A 387 -12.92 40.42 19.76
CA ILE A 387 -14.13 40.01 20.52
C ILE A 387 -14.05 40.38 22.01
N ASN A 388 -12.88 40.19 22.63
CA ASN A 388 -12.67 40.44 24.07
C ASN A 388 -11.83 41.69 24.37
N ASN A 389 -11.46 42.48 23.35
CA ASN A 389 -10.57 43.63 23.54
C ASN A 389 -11.11 44.91 22.89
N ARG A 390 -12.14 45.46 23.51
CA ARG A 390 -12.84 46.66 23.07
C ARG A 390 -11.94 47.91 23.04
N LEU A 391 -11.11 48.10 24.06
CA LEU A 391 -10.19 49.25 24.12
C LEU A 391 -9.11 49.15 23.03
N GLY A 392 -8.59 47.94 22.79
CA GLY A 392 -7.64 47.67 21.71
C GLY A 392 -8.26 47.90 20.33
N LEU A 393 -9.51 47.50 20.12
CA LEU A 393 -10.24 47.80 18.89
C LEU A 393 -10.38 49.32 18.70
N MET A 394 -10.75 50.04 19.74
CA MET A 394 -10.95 51.49 19.68
C MET A 394 -9.65 52.22 19.32
N GLN A 395 -8.53 51.85 19.95
CA GLN A 395 -7.19 52.38 19.64
C GLN A 395 -6.74 52.01 18.22
N PHE A 396 -7.03 50.79 17.77
CA PHE A 396 -6.71 50.34 16.42
C PHE A 396 -7.48 51.14 15.36
N LEU A 397 -8.80 51.32 15.54
CA LEU A 397 -9.62 52.09 14.60
C LEU A 397 -9.23 53.57 14.57
N GLU A 398 -8.89 54.17 15.72
CA GLU A 398 -8.38 55.55 15.78
C GLU A 398 -7.04 55.70 15.03
N ARG A 399 -6.10 54.76 15.26
CA ARG A 399 -4.82 54.72 14.55
C ARG A 399 -5.02 54.49 13.06
N TYR A 400 -5.95 53.62 12.68
CA TYR A 400 -6.27 53.33 11.30
C TYR A 400 -6.76 54.59 10.58
N ILE A 401 -7.70 55.34 11.17
CA ILE A 401 -8.22 56.59 10.59
C ILE A 401 -7.15 57.68 10.44
N THR A 402 -6.27 57.80 11.44
CA THR A 402 -5.20 58.82 11.44
C THR A 402 -4.04 58.49 10.50
N THR A 403 -3.74 57.19 10.31
CA THR A 403 -2.61 56.71 9.49
C THR A 403 -2.99 56.47 8.03
N SER A 404 -4.27 56.16 7.73
CA SER A 404 -4.76 55.92 6.37
C SER A 404 -4.95 57.22 5.59
N GLY A 405 -3.83 57.86 5.26
CA GLY A 405 -3.78 58.87 4.23
C GLY A 405 -4.09 58.24 2.87
N THR A 406 -5.22 58.63 2.27
CA THR A 406 -5.54 58.53 0.83
C THR A 406 -5.88 57.19 0.17
N THR A 407 -5.76 56.02 0.82
CA THR A 407 -6.24 54.74 0.25
C THR A 407 -7.64 54.39 0.76
N VAL A 408 -8.48 53.83 -0.12
CA VAL A 408 -9.91 53.51 0.08
C VAL A 408 -10.25 53.20 1.54
N LYS A 409 -10.91 54.15 2.23
CA LYS A 409 -11.28 54.00 3.64
C LYS A 409 -12.28 52.85 3.77
N VAL A 410 -11.98 51.88 4.63
CA VAL A 410 -12.88 50.75 4.92
C VAL A 410 -14.24 51.27 5.39
N GLY A 411 -15.30 50.85 4.69
CA GLY A 411 -16.67 51.30 4.94
C GLY A 411 -17.15 50.95 6.35
N GLY A 412 -17.76 51.92 7.03
CA GLY A 412 -18.37 51.75 8.36
C GLY A 412 -17.41 51.90 9.55
N VAL A 413 -16.09 52.04 9.35
CA VAL A 413 -15.11 52.16 10.44
C VAL A 413 -15.38 53.38 11.32
N VAL A 414 -15.72 54.51 10.69
CA VAL A 414 -16.03 55.76 11.41
C VAL A 414 -17.28 55.61 12.25
N ASP A 415 -18.35 55.01 11.70
CA ASP A 415 -19.58 54.73 12.45
C ASP A 415 -19.32 53.83 13.67
N ALA A 416 -18.52 52.78 13.48
CA ALA A 416 -18.22 51.83 14.53
C ALA A 416 -17.31 52.42 15.62
N LEU A 417 -16.33 53.24 15.23
CA LEU A 417 -15.51 53.98 16.18
C LEU A 417 -16.36 54.99 16.96
N LEU A 418 -17.27 55.71 16.30
CA LEU A 418 -18.20 56.63 16.95
C LEU A 418 -19.10 55.88 17.95
N GLU A 419 -19.66 54.72 17.57
CA GLU A 419 -20.47 53.90 18.45
C GLU A 419 -19.68 53.39 19.67
N LEU A 420 -18.43 52.95 19.46
CA LEU A 420 -17.54 52.53 20.53
C LEU A 420 -17.23 53.70 21.47
N LEU A 421 -16.82 54.86 20.95
CA LEU A 421 -16.54 56.05 21.74
C LEU A 421 -17.75 56.48 22.56
N LEU A 422 -18.93 56.59 21.95
CA LEU A 422 -20.16 57.00 22.63
C LEU A 422 -20.60 56.01 23.72
N TYR A 423 -20.39 54.71 23.51
CA TYR A 423 -20.61 53.74 24.59
C TYR A 423 -19.61 53.95 25.74
N GLU A 424 -18.32 54.17 25.46
CA GLU A 424 -17.28 54.35 26.50
C GLU A 424 -17.57 55.62 27.32
N ILE A 425 -17.93 56.71 26.64
CA ILE A 425 -18.36 57.99 27.21
C ILE A 425 -19.55 57.78 28.15
N ASN A 426 -20.58 57.05 27.71
CA ASN A 426 -21.76 56.78 28.53
C ASN A 426 -21.45 55.87 29.72
N ARG A 427 -20.61 54.83 29.55
CA ARG A 427 -20.15 53.99 30.66
C ARG A 427 -19.44 54.81 31.72
N LEU A 428 -18.50 55.66 31.32
CA LEU A 428 -17.76 56.54 32.23
C LEU A 428 -18.70 57.49 32.98
N ARG A 429 -19.70 58.04 32.28
CA ARG A 429 -20.75 58.89 32.86
C ARG A 429 -21.59 58.18 33.92
N GLU A 430 -21.96 56.91 33.67
CA GLU A 430 -22.76 56.10 34.61
C GLU A 430 -21.94 55.66 35.84
N THR A 431 -20.64 55.35 35.66
CA THR A 431 -19.79 54.87 36.75
C THR A 431 -19.27 55.97 37.68
N GLN A 432 -19.18 57.23 37.23
CA GLN A 432 -18.65 58.32 38.05
C GLN A 432 -19.44 59.62 37.87
N ALA A 433 -20.45 59.82 38.73
CA ALA A 433 -21.31 61.00 38.72
C ALA A 433 -20.70 62.29 39.34
N GLY A 434 -19.37 62.44 39.43
CA GLY A 434 -18.79 63.56 40.21
C GLY A 434 -17.35 64.01 39.97
N SER A 435 -16.53 63.29 39.19
CA SER A 435 -15.18 63.75 38.82
C SER A 435 -15.15 64.12 37.34
N LYS A 436 -14.67 65.33 37.01
CA LYS A 436 -14.31 65.70 35.62
C LYS A 436 -13.07 64.91 35.22
N ASP A 437 -13.26 63.63 34.90
CA ASP A 437 -12.18 62.79 34.46
C ASP A 437 -11.65 63.28 33.12
N SER A 438 -10.36 63.61 33.08
CA SER A 438 -9.64 63.98 31.86
C SER A 438 -9.83 62.97 30.72
N ALA A 439 -10.13 61.70 31.03
CA ALA A 439 -10.45 60.66 30.06
C ALA A 439 -11.81 60.89 29.38
N HIS A 440 -12.84 61.32 30.11
CA HIS A 440 -14.16 61.64 29.54
C HIS A 440 -14.06 62.84 28.60
N GLU A 441 -13.36 63.91 29.00
CA GLU A 441 -13.14 65.07 28.14
C GLU A 441 -12.34 64.71 26.88
N ARG A 442 -11.29 63.88 26.99
CA ARG A 442 -10.51 63.41 25.84
C ARG A 442 -11.36 62.61 24.84
N LEU A 443 -12.15 61.65 25.32
CA LEU A 443 -13.00 60.82 24.45
C LEU A 443 -14.10 61.65 23.78
N SER A 444 -14.72 62.58 24.51
CA SER A 444 -15.72 63.51 23.97
C SER A 444 -15.12 64.45 22.92
N GLN A 445 -13.89 64.95 23.13
CA GLN A 445 -13.17 65.73 22.13
C GLN A 445 -12.82 64.92 20.88
N LEU A 446 -12.41 63.65 21.03
CA LEU A 446 -12.15 62.76 19.90
C LEU A 446 -13.42 62.47 19.09
N ALA A 447 -14.55 62.22 19.76
CA ALA A 447 -15.85 62.04 19.10
C ALA A 447 -16.25 63.29 18.29
N LEU A 448 -16.09 64.49 18.85
CA LEU A 448 -16.34 65.75 18.13
C LEU A 448 -15.37 65.96 16.96
N ARG A 449 -14.10 65.60 17.11
CA ARG A 449 -13.12 65.69 16.00
C ARG A 449 -13.50 64.78 14.84
N LEU A 450 -13.97 63.56 15.12
CA LEU A 450 -14.43 62.63 14.09
C LEU A 450 -15.66 63.17 13.33
N LEU A 451 -16.60 63.80 14.04
CA LEU A 451 -17.78 64.41 13.41
C LEU A 451 -17.42 65.67 12.60
N ARG A 452 -16.40 66.43 13.03
CA ARG A 452 -15.96 67.67 12.38
C ARG A 452 -15.08 67.46 11.14
N ASP A 453 -14.53 66.26 10.94
CA ASP A 453 -13.66 65.99 9.79
C ASP A 453 -14.49 65.64 8.55
N ASP A 454 -14.67 66.63 7.67
CA ASP A 454 -15.42 66.49 6.42
C ASP A 454 -14.79 65.51 5.41
N LYS A 455 -13.57 65.04 5.66
CA LYS A 455 -12.88 64.05 4.79
C LYS A 455 -13.22 62.61 5.19
N LEU A 456 -13.98 62.38 6.25
CA LEU A 456 -14.35 61.04 6.73
C LEU A 456 -15.72 60.62 6.19
N PRO A 457 -15.84 59.44 5.55
CA PRO A 457 -17.13 58.91 5.14
C PRO A 457 -17.86 58.31 6.35
N TYR A 458 -18.89 58.99 6.83
CA TYR A 458 -19.83 58.49 7.84
C TYR A 458 -21.28 58.83 7.46
N ASP A 459 -22.25 58.02 7.91
CA ASP A 459 -23.67 58.30 7.67
C ASP A 459 -24.17 59.32 8.70
N GLU A 460 -24.46 60.55 8.25
CA GLU A 460 -24.91 61.64 9.12
C GLU A 460 -26.21 61.32 9.86
N LYS A 461 -27.16 60.60 9.24
CA LYS A 461 -28.44 60.25 9.87
C LYS A 461 -28.21 59.20 10.96
N LYS A 462 -27.36 58.22 10.68
CA LYS A 462 -26.98 57.18 11.64
C LYS A 462 -26.16 57.76 12.80
N ALA A 463 -25.20 58.65 12.51
CA ALA A 463 -24.41 59.35 13.53
C ALA A 463 -25.31 60.18 14.44
N LEU A 464 -26.29 60.90 13.89
CA LEU A 464 -27.25 61.67 14.67
C LEU A 464 -28.09 60.79 15.60
N LEU A 465 -28.58 59.67 15.09
CA LEU A 465 -29.36 58.71 15.88
C LEU A 465 -28.52 58.08 16.99
N LEU A 466 -27.24 57.77 16.73
CA LEU A 466 -26.29 57.28 17.73
C LEU A 466 -26.01 58.32 18.82
N CYS A 467 -25.74 59.57 18.45
CA CYS A 467 -25.52 60.68 19.39
C CYS A 467 -26.76 60.94 20.25
N HIS A 468 -27.96 60.95 19.65
CA HIS A 468 -29.22 61.15 20.37
C HIS A 468 -29.50 60.00 21.35
N ARG A 469 -29.37 58.75 20.91
CA ARG A 469 -29.61 57.55 21.73
C ARG A 469 -28.67 57.46 22.94
N ARG A 470 -27.46 58.02 22.83
CA ARG A 470 -26.42 58.01 23.88
C ARG A 470 -26.34 59.33 24.68
N ALA A 471 -27.30 60.24 24.49
CA ALA A 471 -27.36 61.55 25.16
C ALA A 471 -26.09 62.40 25.01
N PHE A 472 -25.46 62.36 23.82
CA PHE A 472 -24.29 63.17 23.47
C PHE A 472 -24.72 64.45 22.74
N PHE A 473 -25.10 65.47 23.51
CA PHE A 473 -25.73 66.68 22.98
C PHE A 473 -24.82 67.54 22.09
N ASP A 474 -23.51 67.62 22.41
CA ASP A 474 -22.56 68.42 21.62
C ASP A 474 -22.45 67.93 20.17
N GLY A 475 -22.51 66.61 19.95
CA GLY A 475 -22.53 66.01 18.62
C GLY A 475 -23.86 66.19 17.89
N CYS A 476 -24.98 66.16 18.62
CA CYS A 476 -26.31 66.42 18.05
C CYS A 476 -26.43 67.86 17.54
N ILE A 477 -25.95 68.84 18.32
CA ILE A 477 -25.97 70.26 17.94
C ILE A 477 -25.17 70.46 16.66
N TYR A 478 -23.94 69.94 16.60
CA TYR A 478 -23.10 70.05 15.41
C TYR A 478 -23.72 69.39 14.17
N LEU A 479 -24.29 68.18 14.30
CA LEU A 479 -24.91 67.49 13.17
C LEU A 479 -26.22 68.17 12.70
N TRP A 480 -26.96 68.83 13.59
CA TRP A 480 -28.09 69.69 13.21
C TRP A 480 -27.65 70.94 12.48
N GLU A 481 -26.60 71.61 12.97
CA GLU A 481 -26.01 72.79 12.31
C GLU A 481 -25.42 72.47 10.94
N LYS A 482 -24.96 71.23 10.70
CA LYS A 482 -24.44 70.78 9.40
C LYS A 482 -25.56 70.46 8.38
N GLN A 483 -26.76 70.14 8.85
CA GLN A 483 -27.93 69.79 8.01
C GLN A 483 -28.78 71.01 7.59
N HIS A 484 -28.44 72.21 8.08
CA HIS A 484 -29.06 73.49 7.72
C HIS A 484 -27.99 74.41 7.13
#